data_AF-A0AAD6YNU9-F1
#
_entry.id   AF-A0AAD6YNU9-F1
#
_cell.length_a   1.000
_cell.length_b   1.000
_cell.length_c   1.000
_cell.angle_alpha   90.00
_cell.angle_beta   90.00
_cell.angle_gamma   90.00
#
_symmetry.space_group_name_H-M   'P 1'
#
loop_
_entity.id
_entity.type
_entity.pdbx_description
1 polymer ?
#
loop_
_entity_poly.entity_id
_entity_poly.type
_entity_poly.pdbx_seq_one_letter_code
_entity_poly.pdbx_strand_id
1 'polypeptide(L)'
;MECVSSYPIWFILATTSSRIVSIVPSMEVKASQRLMNMKSLAPWLYLPFDPFVAGRALPSSLGAALRLDEFRFYGRPLWRVYHDRELLGVAVSKLLYGPMLEFEGNKLSEAHTFALFTQRICLQLSPSVASQAIEVSAVESHMRLATGVHAGRLLTACSSEPILALAAAHATRCTPDLKNATQSLIDLVSKYRVDRGLEGELYSRLILILARDKATMNGLYDENSQSLRPVTLRALLQKLVRSGYPQLDLKLRDTISSPRLPKLRPTVSSPPSPPFGSDVHVNYTHFVELAAEVTVLDAQWCFEMWCRGAAAQCVFTQPVIDGFIIGYRGKLDEPFDETKLYLIAYQTKAQQQSVLPSLDVGFTCPLIRYKNGTLVKPDHTILLFDLGAEDMKYRSSGTVVKVCIRAAVPTTHWGGYAGAQGVTETPGFFIGIRGLKPYAVLDDLNLQKLLHSINPEGPLDSKYGSRPRAKYSEFTRGKPQRPRYENLIIFFEWDFL
;
A
#
# COMPACT_ATOMS: atom_id res chain seq x y z
N MET A 1 -55.58 27.56 -0.20
CA MET A 1 -54.56 26.52 0.09
C MET A 1 -53.29 27.22 0.56
N GLU A 2 -53.27 27.63 1.81
CA GLU A 2 -52.09 28.22 2.47
C GLU A 2 -51.70 27.28 3.60
N CYS A 3 -50.89 26.26 3.31
CA CYS A 3 -50.33 25.41 4.37
C CYS A 3 -49.14 24.59 3.88
N VAL A 4 -48.10 25.23 3.32
CA VAL A 4 -46.75 24.59 3.20
C VAL A 4 -45.59 25.61 3.18
N SER A 5 -45.83 26.92 3.24
CA SER A 5 -44.79 27.94 2.99
C SER A 5 -43.76 28.15 4.11
N SER A 6 -43.92 27.49 5.26
CA SER A 6 -43.12 27.73 6.47
C SER A 6 -42.19 26.58 6.88
N TYR A 7 -42.16 25.47 6.14
CA TYR A 7 -41.27 24.34 6.45
C TYR A 7 -40.24 24.13 5.34
N PRO A 8 -38.94 24.02 5.66
CA PRO A 8 -37.94 23.62 4.67
C PRO A 8 -38.26 22.19 4.23
N ILE A 9 -38.74 22.05 2.99
CA ILE A 9 -38.96 20.74 2.36
C ILE A 9 -37.60 20.24 1.86
N TRP A 10 -37.17 19.10 2.39
CA TRP A 10 -35.96 18.41 1.95
C TRP A 10 -36.34 17.22 1.08
N PHE A 11 -35.63 17.03 -0.03
CA PHE A 11 -35.74 15.84 -0.87
C PHE A 11 -34.43 15.07 -0.81
N ILE A 12 -34.50 13.79 -0.44
CA ILE A 12 -33.38 12.86 -0.58
C ILE A 12 -33.63 12.06 -1.86
N LEU A 13 -32.82 12.32 -2.88
CA LEU A 13 -32.87 11.59 -4.14
C LEU A 13 -31.80 10.51 -4.12
N ALA A 14 -32.20 9.28 -3.81
CA ALA A 14 -31.33 8.13 -3.99
C ALA A 14 -31.25 7.80 -5.48
N THR A 15 -30.03 7.74 -6.02
CA THR A 15 -29.79 7.41 -7.41
C THR A 15 -28.77 6.29 -7.49
N THR A 16 -29.05 5.31 -8.35
CA THR A 16 -28.08 4.29 -8.76
C THR A 16 -27.26 4.74 -9.96
N SER A 17 -27.53 5.95 -10.48
CA SER A 17 -26.72 6.54 -11.54
C SER A 17 -25.34 6.82 -11.00
N SER A 18 -24.36 6.18 -11.63
CA SER A 18 -22.96 6.35 -11.25
C SER A 18 -22.40 7.71 -11.67
N ARG A 19 -23.15 8.48 -12.47
CA ARG A 19 -22.76 9.77 -13.07
C ARG A 19 -22.83 10.94 -12.08
N ILE A 20 -22.05 10.87 -11.00
CA ILE A 20 -22.02 11.89 -9.93
C ILE A 20 -21.77 13.30 -10.48
N VAL A 21 -20.89 13.46 -11.48
CA VAL A 21 -20.57 14.78 -12.07
C VAL A 21 -21.76 15.40 -12.82
N SER A 22 -22.67 14.57 -13.35
CA SER A 22 -23.90 15.07 -13.99
C SER A 22 -24.95 15.53 -12.99
N ILE A 23 -24.81 15.13 -11.71
CA ILE A 23 -25.78 15.38 -10.65
C ILE A 23 -25.36 16.57 -9.78
N VAL A 24 -24.06 16.91 -9.74
CA VAL A 24 -23.57 18.09 -9.02
C VAL A 24 -23.54 19.29 -9.97
N PRO A 25 -24.47 20.26 -9.86
CA PRO A 25 -24.43 21.45 -10.70
C PRO A 25 -23.14 22.22 -10.41
N SER A 26 -22.42 22.62 -11.47
CA SER A 26 -21.33 23.58 -11.30
C SER A 26 -21.91 24.88 -10.76
N MET A 27 -21.26 25.47 -9.76
CA MET A 27 -21.69 26.75 -9.17
C MET A 27 -21.84 27.87 -10.22
N GLU A 28 -21.16 27.71 -11.37
CA GLU A 28 -21.14 28.66 -12.48
C GLU A 28 -22.36 28.55 -13.42
N VAL A 29 -23.09 27.42 -13.44
CA VAL A 29 -24.21 27.21 -14.35
C VAL A 29 -25.53 27.15 -13.57
N LYS A 30 -25.97 28.31 -13.05
CA LYS A 30 -27.35 28.50 -12.61
C LYS A 30 -28.23 28.84 -13.82
N ALA A 31 -28.50 27.86 -14.68
CA ALA A 31 -29.26 28.05 -15.92
C ALA A 31 -30.75 28.38 -15.70
N SER A 32 -31.27 28.25 -14.47
CA SER A 32 -32.67 28.49 -14.14
C SER A 32 -32.82 29.57 -13.07
N GLN A 33 -33.74 30.53 -13.30
CA GLN A 33 -34.16 31.52 -12.30
C GLN A 33 -34.59 30.89 -10.97
N ARG A 34 -35.13 29.66 -11.01
CA ARG A 34 -35.54 28.91 -9.80
C ARG A 34 -34.35 28.45 -8.93
N LEU A 35 -33.16 28.30 -9.53
CA LEU A 35 -31.93 27.88 -8.85
C LEU A 35 -31.11 29.07 -8.31
N MET A 36 -31.49 30.31 -8.64
CA MET A 36 -30.76 31.51 -8.17
C MET A 36 -30.74 31.61 -6.64
N ASN A 37 -31.85 31.26 -5.99
CA ASN A 37 -32.05 31.37 -4.54
C ASN A 37 -31.88 30.04 -3.78
N MET A 38 -31.61 28.93 -4.47
CA MET A 38 -31.38 27.63 -3.83
C MET A 38 -29.87 27.40 -3.64
N LYS A 39 -29.47 26.99 -2.44
CA LYS A 39 -28.12 26.48 -2.18
C LYS A 39 -28.09 25.00 -2.54
N SER A 40 -27.31 24.62 -3.55
CA SER A 40 -27.04 23.21 -3.80
C SER A 40 -26.28 22.66 -2.61
N LEU A 41 -26.81 21.62 -1.97
CA LEU A 41 -26.02 20.83 -1.04
C LEU A 41 -25.02 19.99 -1.85
N ALA A 42 -23.85 19.76 -1.27
CA ALA A 42 -22.95 18.75 -1.81
C ALA A 42 -23.66 17.38 -1.78
N PRO A 43 -23.41 16.51 -2.77
CA PRO A 43 -23.97 15.16 -2.74
C PRO A 43 -23.53 14.46 -1.45
N TRP A 44 -24.47 13.78 -0.80
CA TRP A 44 -24.18 12.95 0.35
C TRP A 44 -23.50 11.67 -0.14
N LEU A 45 -22.17 11.63 -0.07
CA LEU A 45 -21.34 10.52 -0.55
C LEU A 45 -20.99 9.50 0.55
N TYR A 46 -21.60 9.60 1.73
CA TYR A 46 -21.29 8.69 2.83
C TYR A 46 -21.73 7.28 2.51
N LEU A 47 -20.76 6.41 2.28
CA LEU A 47 -20.91 4.97 2.28
C LEU A 47 -20.11 4.46 3.49
N PRO A 48 -20.74 3.77 4.45
CA PRO A 48 -19.98 3.15 5.52
C PRO A 48 -19.00 2.14 4.90
N PHE A 49 -17.73 2.29 5.26
CA PHE A 49 -16.64 1.44 4.81
C PHE A 49 -16.13 0.64 6.01
N ASP A 50 -15.87 -0.66 5.81
CA ASP A 50 -15.59 -1.62 6.89
C ASP A 50 -16.69 -1.71 7.99
N PRO A 51 -18.00 -1.61 7.69
CA PRO A 51 -19.03 -1.60 8.74
C PRO A 51 -19.11 -2.90 9.55
N PHE A 52 -18.52 -3.99 9.04
CA PHE A 52 -18.51 -5.30 9.68
C PHE A 52 -17.17 -5.67 10.32
N VAL A 53 -16.18 -4.77 10.30
CA VAL A 53 -14.88 -4.99 10.98
C VAL A 53 -14.99 -4.57 12.45
N ALA A 54 -15.62 -3.42 12.71
CA ALA A 54 -15.76 -2.87 14.06
C ALA A 54 -16.61 -3.80 14.95
N GLY A 55 -16.09 -4.13 16.14
CA GLY A 55 -16.79 -4.94 17.14
C GLY A 55 -16.86 -6.45 16.84
N ARG A 56 -16.30 -6.90 15.71
CA ARG A 56 -16.22 -8.32 15.35
C ARG A 56 -15.07 -9.00 16.10
N ALA A 57 -15.25 -10.28 16.43
CA ALA A 57 -14.14 -11.12 16.88
C ALA A 57 -13.14 -11.33 15.73
N LEU A 58 -11.88 -11.01 15.98
CA LEU A 58 -10.79 -11.28 15.05
C LEU A 58 -10.66 -12.80 14.79
N PRO A 59 -10.16 -13.22 13.60
CA PRO A 59 -9.91 -14.63 13.33
C PRO A 59 -9.04 -15.28 14.41
N SER A 60 -9.35 -16.53 14.78
CA SER A 60 -8.66 -17.26 15.86
C SER A 60 -7.19 -17.54 15.58
N SER A 61 -6.81 -17.56 14.30
CA SER A 61 -5.45 -17.75 13.81
C SER A 61 -5.24 -17.00 12.50
N LEU A 62 -3.98 -16.81 12.09
CA LEU A 62 -3.65 -16.18 10.82
C LEU A 62 -4.02 -17.08 9.63
N GLY A 63 -3.97 -18.40 9.81
CA GLY A 63 -4.44 -19.38 8.83
C GLY A 63 -5.93 -19.19 8.52
N ALA A 64 -6.76 -19.01 9.56
CA ALA A 64 -8.18 -18.73 9.39
C ALA A 64 -8.43 -17.41 8.64
N ALA A 65 -7.60 -16.39 8.88
CA ALA A 65 -7.71 -15.08 8.23
C ALA A 65 -7.47 -15.11 6.71
N LEU A 66 -6.88 -16.19 6.17
CA LEU A 66 -6.60 -16.32 4.74
C LEU A 66 -7.79 -16.82 3.92
N ARG A 67 -8.86 -17.28 4.57
CA ARG A 67 -10.06 -17.75 3.87
C ARG A 67 -10.75 -16.58 3.17
N LEU A 68 -11.24 -16.82 1.95
CA LEU A 68 -11.96 -15.82 1.16
C LEU A 68 -13.19 -15.27 1.89
N ASP A 69 -13.78 -16.13 2.71
CA ASP A 69 -14.93 -15.89 3.58
C ASP A 69 -14.64 -14.88 4.72
N GLU A 70 -13.37 -14.63 5.04
CA GLU A 70 -12.96 -13.56 5.96
C GLU A 70 -12.85 -12.22 5.24
N PHE A 71 -12.58 -12.22 3.94
CA PHE A 71 -12.37 -10.98 3.19
C PHE A 71 -13.65 -10.18 2.93
N ARG A 72 -14.82 -10.83 2.96
CA ARG A 72 -16.14 -10.16 2.82
C ARG A 72 -16.48 -9.20 3.96
N PHE A 73 -15.74 -9.24 5.07
CA PHE A 73 -15.92 -8.31 6.18
C PHE A 73 -15.25 -6.96 5.92
N TYR A 74 -14.26 -6.91 5.04
CA TYR A 74 -13.53 -5.69 4.70
C TYR A 74 -14.13 -5.03 3.47
N GLY A 75 -14.20 -3.71 3.49
CA GLY A 75 -14.64 -2.88 2.41
C GLY A 75 -16.11 -2.55 2.44
N ARG A 76 -16.72 -2.57 1.26
CA ARG A 76 -18.14 -2.28 1.09
C ARG A 76 -19.01 -3.43 1.61
N PRO A 77 -20.21 -3.13 2.13
CA PRO A 77 -21.20 -4.14 2.50
C PRO A 77 -21.57 -5.13 1.39
N LEU A 78 -21.41 -4.70 0.14
CA LEU A 78 -21.69 -5.48 -1.06
C LEU A 78 -21.14 -6.92 -0.98
N TRP A 79 -19.93 -7.09 -0.47
CA TRP A 79 -19.24 -8.39 -0.46
C TRP A 79 -19.90 -9.44 0.45
N ARG A 80 -20.69 -9.00 1.45
CA ARG A 80 -21.40 -9.91 2.36
C ARG A 80 -22.58 -10.62 1.72
N VAL A 81 -23.07 -10.11 0.60
CA VAL A 81 -24.26 -10.64 -0.08
C VAL A 81 -23.93 -11.86 -0.94
N TYR A 82 -22.67 -11.99 -1.37
CA TYR A 82 -22.25 -13.04 -2.29
C TYR A 82 -21.66 -14.25 -1.57
N HIS A 83 -21.87 -15.43 -2.15
CA HIS A 83 -21.26 -16.67 -1.68
C HIS A 83 -19.81 -16.81 -2.15
N ASP A 84 -19.00 -17.56 -1.39
CA ASP A 84 -17.55 -17.68 -1.61
C ASP A 84 -17.20 -18.11 -3.05
N ARG A 85 -17.99 -19.03 -3.65
CA ARG A 85 -17.77 -19.55 -5.01
C ARG A 85 -17.95 -18.51 -6.13
N GLU A 86 -18.82 -17.53 -5.93
CA GLU A 86 -19.10 -16.48 -6.92
C GLU A 86 -18.38 -15.17 -6.61
N LEU A 87 -17.92 -14.98 -5.37
CA LEU A 87 -17.41 -13.72 -4.85
C LEU A 87 -16.30 -13.12 -5.71
N LEU A 88 -15.30 -13.93 -6.07
CA LEU A 88 -14.17 -13.47 -6.89
C LEU A 88 -14.61 -13.10 -8.31
N GLY A 89 -15.46 -13.93 -8.94
CA GLY A 89 -15.98 -13.67 -10.29
C GLY A 89 -16.81 -12.40 -10.36
N VAL A 90 -17.68 -12.18 -9.36
CA VAL A 90 -18.45 -10.94 -9.21
C VAL A 90 -17.53 -9.74 -9.01
N ALA A 91 -16.52 -9.86 -8.15
CA ALA A 91 -15.57 -8.79 -7.90
C ALA A 91 -14.78 -8.40 -9.16
N VAL A 92 -14.33 -9.38 -9.96
CA VAL A 92 -13.71 -9.15 -11.26
C VAL A 92 -14.67 -8.41 -12.19
N SER A 93 -15.91 -8.87 -12.29
CA SER A 93 -16.91 -8.25 -13.16
C SER A 93 -17.22 -6.81 -12.76
N LYS A 94 -17.36 -6.54 -11.45
CA LYS A 94 -17.57 -5.20 -10.91
C LYS A 94 -16.36 -4.29 -11.12
N LEU A 95 -15.14 -4.83 -11.00
CA LEU A 95 -13.91 -4.06 -11.19
C LEU A 95 -13.67 -3.70 -12.66
N LEU A 96 -13.98 -4.61 -13.58
CA LEU A 96 -13.76 -4.42 -15.02
C LEU A 96 -14.95 -3.85 -15.77
N TYR A 97 -16.10 -3.66 -15.10
CA TYR A 97 -17.35 -3.22 -15.72
C TYR A 97 -17.82 -4.14 -16.86
N GLY A 98 -17.68 -5.45 -16.69
CA GLY A 98 -18.00 -6.44 -17.71
C GLY A 98 -17.47 -7.83 -17.36
N PRO A 99 -17.87 -8.90 -18.07
CA PRO A 99 -17.34 -10.24 -17.84
C PRO A 99 -15.86 -10.34 -18.28
N MET A 100 -15.07 -11.15 -17.57
CA MET A 100 -13.63 -11.29 -17.86
C MET A 100 -13.35 -11.79 -19.29
N LEU A 101 -14.23 -12.64 -19.83
CA LEU A 101 -14.12 -13.24 -21.16
C LEU A 101 -14.06 -12.20 -22.30
N GLU A 102 -14.62 -11.01 -22.10
CA GLU A 102 -14.55 -9.91 -23.09
C GLU A 102 -13.13 -9.31 -23.24
N PHE A 103 -12.24 -9.62 -22.29
CA PHE A 103 -10.88 -9.09 -22.23
C PHE A 103 -9.81 -10.12 -22.61
N GLU A 104 -10.18 -11.38 -22.83
CA GLU A 104 -9.25 -12.41 -23.28
C GLU A 104 -8.76 -12.08 -24.71
N GLY A 105 -7.51 -11.63 -24.82
CA GLY A 105 -6.86 -11.31 -26.11
C GLY A 105 -6.85 -9.83 -26.50
N ASN A 106 -7.56 -8.96 -25.76
CA ASN A 106 -7.64 -7.53 -26.04
C ASN A 106 -6.69 -6.69 -25.16
N LYS A 107 -6.17 -5.57 -25.69
CA LYS A 107 -5.41 -4.59 -24.89
C LYS A 107 -6.35 -3.99 -23.84
N LEU A 108 -5.92 -3.92 -22.59
CA LEU A 108 -6.66 -3.23 -21.53
C LEU A 108 -6.83 -1.74 -21.90
N SER A 109 -8.03 -1.21 -21.70
CA SER A 109 -8.27 0.23 -21.82
C SER A 109 -7.53 0.99 -20.72
N GLU A 110 -7.43 2.32 -20.85
CA GLU A 110 -6.85 3.16 -19.79
C GLU A 110 -7.66 3.05 -18.49
N ALA A 111 -8.99 2.98 -18.58
CA ALA A 111 -9.86 2.83 -17.42
C ALA A 111 -9.68 1.47 -16.72
N HIS A 112 -9.60 0.37 -17.48
CA HIS A 112 -9.33 -0.97 -16.93
C HIS A 112 -7.94 -1.01 -16.27
N THR A 113 -6.93 -0.47 -16.95
CA THR A 113 -5.57 -0.38 -16.41
C THR A 113 -5.56 0.39 -15.10
N PHE A 114 -6.17 1.58 -15.07
CA PHE A 114 -6.24 2.40 -13.86
C PHE A 114 -6.98 1.69 -12.73
N ALA A 115 -8.11 1.04 -13.02
CA ALA A 115 -8.89 0.27 -12.07
C ALA A 115 -8.11 -0.89 -11.44
N LEU A 116 -7.39 -1.67 -12.25
CA LEU A 116 -6.60 -2.79 -11.75
C LEU A 116 -5.45 -2.30 -10.87
N PHE A 117 -4.67 -1.33 -11.34
CA PHE A 117 -3.47 -0.90 -10.62
C PHE A 117 -3.78 0.02 -9.43
N THR A 118 -4.89 0.78 -9.43
CA THR A 118 -5.28 1.49 -8.21
C THR A 118 -5.50 0.52 -7.06
N GLN A 119 -6.19 -0.61 -7.30
CA GLN A 119 -6.50 -1.60 -6.27
C GLN A 119 -5.28 -2.41 -5.79
N ARG A 120 -4.16 -2.38 -6.51
CA ARG A 120 -2.94 -3.13 -6.15
C ARG A 120 -1.85 -2.25 -5.56
N ILE A 121 -1.60 -1.08 -6.14
CA ILE A 121 -0.42 -0.25 -5.82
C ILE A 121 -0.79 1.17 -5.38
N CYS A 122 -2.06 1.44 -5.06
CA CYS A 122 -2.56 2.79 -4.74
C CYS A 122 -2.17 3.83 -5.80
N LEU A 123 -2.37 3.49 -7.07
CA LEU A 123 -2.09 4.41 -8.17
C LEU A 123 -2.96 5.68 -8.03
N GLN A 124 -2.29 6.83 -7.96
CA GLN A 124 -2.89 8.16 -8.01
C GLN A 124 -2.27 8.94 -9.17
N LEU A 125 -3.11 9.64 -9.93
CA LEU A 125 -2.68 10.45 -11.06
C LEU A 125 -2.50 11.90 -10.62
N SER A 126 -1.59 12.61 -11.28
CA SER A 126 -1.44 14.05 -11.04
C SER A 126 -2.74 14.79 -11.39
N PRO A 127 -3.18 15.80 -10.61
CA PRO A 127 -4.43 16.49 -10.85
C PRO A 127 -4.43 17.25 -12.20
N SER A 128 -5.26 16.82 -13.15
CA SER A 128 -5.47 17.48 -14.44
C SER A 128 -6.90 17.25 -14.92
N VAL A 129 -7.35 17.97 -15.95
CA VAL A 129 -8.66 17.72 -16.57
C VAL A 129 -8.74 16.31 -17.15
N ALA A 130 -7.65 15.85 -17.77
CA ALA A 130 -7.59 14.54 -18.41
C ALA A 130 -7.59 13.39 -17.37
N SER A 131 -6.81 13.51 -16.30
CA SER A 131 -6.82 12.52 -15.21
C SER A 131 -8.15 12.53 -14.44
N GLN A 132 -8.79 13.70 -14.28
CA GLN A 132 -10.12 13.79 -13.68
C GLN A 132 -11.15 12.96 -14.45
N ALA A 133 -11.10 12.96 -15.79
CA ALA A 133 -12.02 12.17 -16.61
C ALA A 133 -11.86 10.66 -16.35
N ILE A 134 -10.62 10.19 -16.19
CA ILE A 134 -10.34 8.79 -15.80
C ILE A 134 -10.85 8.49 -14.39
N GLU A 135 -10.60 9.37 -13.42
CA GLU A 135 -11.06 9.16 -12.05
C GLU A 135 -12.59 9.11 -11.94
N VAL A 136 -13.27 9.96 -12.69
CA VAL A 136 -14.75 9.96 -12.80
C VAL A 136 -15.22 8.65 -13.42
N SER A 137 -14.62 8.21 -14.54
CA SER A 137 -14.93 6.91 -15.15
C SER A 137 -14.67 5.74 -14.19
N ALA A 138 -13.62 5.82 -13.37
CA ALA A 138 -13.29 4.79 -12.40
C ALA A 138 -14.30 4.69 -11.25
N VAL A 139 -14.86 5.82 -10.82
CA VAL A 139 -15.97 5.84 -9.87
C VAL A 139 -17.24 5.31 -10.52
N GLU A 140 -17.48 5.72 -11.77
CA GLU A 140 -18.70 5.37 -12.51
C GLU A 140 -18.84 3.88 -12.81
N SER A 141 -17.72 3.23 -13.11
CA SER A 141 -17.72 1.89 -13.72
C SER A 141 -16.79 0.88 -13.02
N HIS A 142 -15.81 1.32 -12.25
CA HIS A 142 -14.69 0.45 -11.82
C HIS A 142 -14.46 0.41 -10.32
N MET A 143 -15.53 0.58 -9.54
CA MET A 143 -15.48 0.43 -8.08
C MET A 143 -14.41 1.35 -7.43
N ARG A 144 -14.14 2.54 -7.95
CA ARG A 144 -13.40 3.56 -7.19
C ARG A 144 -14.35 4.28 -6.23
N LEU A 145 -13.85 4.73 -5.09
CA LEU A 145 -14.67 5.51 -4.14
C LEU A 145 -14.65 6.99 -4.50
N ALA A 146 -15.83 7.60 -4.52
CA ALA A 146 -15.96 9.05 -4.40
C ALA A 146 -15.98 9.42 -2.90
N THR A 147 -15.08 10.30 -2.49
CA THR A 147 -14.91 10.71 -1.09
C THR A 147 -15.38 12.14 -0.83
N GLY A 148 -15.61 12.92 -1.89
CA GLY A 148 -16.06 14.29 -1.75
C GLY A 148 -16.14 15.00 -3.10
N VAL A 149 -16.58 16.24 -3.05
CA VAL A 149 -16.51 17.17 -4.19
C VAL A 149 -15.92 18.47 -3.69
N HIS A 150 -14.89 18.98 -4.36
CA HIS A 150 -14.23 20.23 -4.01
C HIS A 150 -13.99 21.07 -5.27
N ALA A 151 -14.44 22.33 -5.25
CA ALA A 151 -14.29 23.27 -6.36
C ALA A 151 -14.73 22.68 -7.73
N GLY A 152 -15.86 21.96 -7.76
CA GLY A 152 -16.38 21.32 -8.98
C GLY A 152 -15.63 20.05 -9.43
N ARG A 153 -14.65 19.58 -8.65
CA ARG A 153 -13.89 18.35 -8.93
C ARG A 153 -14.31 17.23 -7.99
N LEU A 154 -14.43 16.02 -8.53
CA LEU A 154 -14.68 14.82 -7.75
C LEU A 154 -13.40 14.42 -7.03
N LEU A 155 -13.45 14.33 -5.70
CA LEU A 155 -12.40 13.73 -4.90
C LEU A 155 -12.64 12.22 -4.86
N THR A 156 -11.59 11.46 -5.15
CA THR A 156 -11.66 10.02 -5.22
C THR A 156 -10.55 9.38 -4.42
N ALA A 157 -10.76 8.17 -3.94
CA ALA A 157 -9.76 7.41 -3.20
C ALA A 157 -9.72 5.96 -3.67
N CYS A 158 -8.52 5.36 -3.53
CA CYS A 158 -8.42 3.91 -3.53
C CYS A 158 -8.90 3.38 -2.19
N SER A 159 -9.73 2.35 -2.24
CA SER A 159 -10.22 1.64 -1.07
C SER A 159 -9.36 0.41 -0.78
N SER A 160 -9.17 0.07 0.50
CA SER A 160 -8.49 -1.16 0.89
C SER A 160 -9.49 -2.31 0.92
N GLU A 161 -9.83 -2.85 -0.24
CA GLU A 161 -10.78 -3.96 -0.38
C GLU A 161 -10.03 -5.22 -0.81
N PRO A 162 -9.79 -6.18 0.11
CA PRO A 162 -8.99 -7.37 -0.20
C PRO A 162 -9.57 -8.15 -1.39
N ILE A 163 -10.91 -8.20 -1.50
CA ILE A 163 -11.60 -8.86 -2.62
C ILE A 163 -11.32 -8.17 -3.96
N LEU A 164 -11.34 -6.83 -4.01
CA LEU A 164 -10.99 -6.10 -5.23
C LEU A 164 -9.50 -6.22 -5.57
N ALA A 165 -8.63 -6.22 -4.56
CA ALA A 165 -7.20 -6.46 -4.75
C ALA A 165 -6.94 -7.86 -5.32
N LEU A 166 -7.66 -8.88 -4.84
CA LEU A 166 -7.60 -10.24 -5.39
C LEU A 166 -8.18 -10.33 -6.79
N ALA A 167 -9.31 -9.67 -7.05
CA ALA A 167 -9.90 -9.59 -8.38
C ALA A 167 -8.93 -8.94 -9.37
N ALA A 168 -8.28 -7.85 -8.96
CA ALA A 168 -7.25 -7.20 -9.77
C ALA A 168 -6.07 -8.13 -10.03
N ALA A 169 -5.60 -8.85 -9.01
CA ALA A 169 -4.53 -9.83 -9.14
C ALA A 169 -4.89 -10.98 -10.08
N HIS A 170 -6.10 -11.52 -9.95
CA HIS A 170 -6.63 -12.56 -10.82
C HIS A 170 -6.72 -12.07 -12.26
N ALA A 171 -7.37 -10.92 -12.49
CA ALA A 171 -7.52 -10.33 -13.82
C ALA A 171 -6.16 -10.06 -14.50
N THR A 172 -5.19 -9.46 -13.80
CA THR A 172 -3.85 -9.20 -14.37
C THR A 172 -3.04 -10.46 -14.71
N ARG A 173 -3.37 -11.61 -14.10
CA ARG A 173 -2.73 -12.90 -14.39
C ARG A 173 -3.45 -13.69 -15.47
N CYS A 174 -4.79 -13.57 -15.53
CA CYS A 174 -5.62 -14.24 -16.52
C CYS A 174 -5.67 -13.49 -17.85
N THR A 175 -5.34 -12.18 -17.89
CA THR A 175 -5.04 -11.51 -19.15
C THR A 175 -3.86 -12.21 -19.82
N PRO A 176 -3.94 -12.56 -21.11
CA PRO A 176 -2.97 -13.44 -21.78
C PRO A 176 -1.54 -12.91 -21.83
N ASP A 177 -1.28 -11.69 -21.37
CA ASP A 177 0.07 -11.22 -21.12
C ASP A 177 0.12 -10.20 -19.97
N LEU A 178 0.68 -10.58 -18.81
CA LEU A 178 1.02 -9.65 -17.72
C LEU A 178 1.88 -8.47 -18.22
N LYS A 179 2.68 -8.71 -19.28
CA LYS A 179 3.44 -7.68 -19.98
C LYS A 179 2.54 -6.65 -20.65
N ASN A 180 1.40 -7.05 -21.23
CA ASN A 180 0.43 -6.11 -21.82
C ASN A 180 -0.23 -5.24 -20.77
N ALA A 181 -0.61 -5.81 -19.62
CA ALA A 181 -1.17 -5.04 -18.51
C ALA A 181 -0.13 -4.04 -17.97
N THR A 182 1.11 -4.49 -17.80
CA THR A 182 2.21 -3.65 -17.35
C THR A 182 2.57 -2.56 -18.36
N GLN A 183 2.57 -2.88 -19.66
CA GLN A 183 2.77 -1.89 -20.72
C GLN A 183 1.64 -0.87 -20.77
N SER A 184 0.40 -1.29 -20.54
CA SER A 184 -0.73 -0.37 -20.46
C SER A 184 -0.58 0.58 -19.26
N LEU A 185 -0.04 0.09 -18.13
CA LEU A 185 0.32 0.94 -16.98
C LEU A 185 1.41 1.94 -17.35
N ILE A 186 2.45 1.50 -18.06
CA ILE A 186 3.53 2.38 -18.56
C ILE A 186 2.95 3.51 -19.39
N ASP A 187 2.10 3.17 -20.38
CA ASP A 187 1.47 4.13 -21.27
C ASP A 187 0.62 5.13 -20.47
N LEU A 188 -0.14 4.63 -19.49
CA LEU A 188 -1.02 5.42 -18.64
C LEU A 188 -0.24 6.41 -17.75
N VAL A 189 0.78 5.94 -17.03
CA VAL A 189 1.64 6.79 -16.19
C VAL A 189 2.38 7.83 -17.03
N SER A 190 2.84 7.45 -18.23
CA SER A 190 3.51 8.38 -19.15
C SER A 190 2.57 9.49 -19.64
N LYS A 191 1.30 9.15 -19.88
CA LYS A 191 0.27 10.07 -20.38
C LYS A 191 -0.25 11.03 -19.31
N TYR A 192 -0.63 10.50 -18.15
CA TYR A 192 -1.32 11.29 -17.11
C TYR A 192 -0.40 11.87 -16.03
N ARG A 193 0.84 11.39 -15.98
CA ARG A 193 1.84 11.69 -14.94
C ARG A 193 1.38 11.25 -13.55
N VAL A 194 2.38 10.95 -12.73
CA VAL A 194 2.23 10.72 -11.30
C VAL A 194 3.03 11.84 -10.62
N ASP A 195 2.61 12.26 -9.43
CA ASP A 195 3.33 13.30 -8.72
C ASP A 195 4.79 12.88 -8.53
N ARG A 196 5.73 13.71 -8.97
CA ARG A 196 7.15 13.33 -9.12
C ARG A 196 7.82 12.88 -7.84
N GLY A 197 7.37 13.42 -6.70
CA GLY A 197 7.84 12.99 -5.38
C GLY A 197 7.50 11.52 -5.08
N LEU A 198 6.50 10.96 -5.76
CA LEU A 198 5.92 9.64 -5.52
C LEU A 198 6.26 8.62 -6.61
N GLU A 199 6.91 9.03 -7.72
CA GLU A 199 7.25 8.12 -8.82
C GLU A 199 8.14 6.96 -8.34
N GLY A 200 9.21 7.27 -7.61
CA GLY A 200 10.10 6.26 -7.01
C GLY A 200 9.33 5.24 -6.15
N GLU A 201 8.50 5.75 -5.26
CA GLU A 201 7.71 4.95 -4.33
C GLU A 201 6.67 4.08 -5.06
N LEU A 202 6.04 4.62 -6.12
CA LEU A 202 5.18 3.85 -7.02
C LEU A 202 5.91 2.65 -7.63
N TYR A 203 7.14 2.83 -8.11
CA TYR A 203 7.94 1.73 -8.66
C TYR A 203 8.25 0.66 -7.62
N SER A 204 8.55 1.06 -6.39
CA SER A 204 8.87 0.10 -5.33
C SER A 204 7.64 -0.72 -4.94
N ARG A 205 6.46 -0.08 -4.87
CA ARG A 205 5.17 -0.77 -4.70
C ARG A 205 4.90 -1.76 -5.84
N LEU A 206 5.11 -1.34 -7.09
CA LEU A 206 4.94 -2.21 -8.27
C LEU A 206 5.90 -3.42 -8.23
N ILE A 207 7.19 -3.19 -7.99
CA ILE A 207 8.21 -4.25 -7.87
C ILE A 207 7.83 -5.25 -6.77
N LEU A 208 7.39 -4.77 -5.61
CA LEU A 208 6.96 -5.61 -4.49
C LEU A 208 5.70 -6.42 -4.82
N ILE A 209 4.71 -5.83 -5.48
CA ILE A 209 3.52 -6.55 -5.93
C ILE A 209 3.88 -7.64 -6.95
N LEU A 210 4.70 -7.32 -7.94
CA LEU A 210 5.13 -8.27 -8.96
C LEU A 210 5.95 -9.42 -8.36
N ALA A 211 6.83 -9.12 -7.38
CA ALA A 211 7.62 -10.15 -6.71
C ALA A 211 6.71 -11.11 -5.92
N ARG A 212 5.71 -10.58 -5.22
CA ARG A 212 4.69 -11.39 -4.52
C ARG A 212 3.86 -12.21 -5.48
N ASP A 213 3.48 -11.65 -6.62
CA ASP A 213 2.72 -12.36 -7.63
C ASP A 213 3.53 -13.51 -8.23
N LYS A 214 4.80 -13.25 -8.57
CA LYS A 214 5.75 -14.26 -9.04
C LYS A 214 6.04 -15.35 -8.00
N ALA A 215 5.93 -15.02 -6.70
CA ALA A 215 6.07 -16.00 -5.61
C ALA A 215 4.84 -16.91 -5.45
N THR A 216 3.74 -16.59 -6.11
CA THR A 216 2.46 -17.34 -6.06
C THR A 216 1.97 -17.72 -7.46
N MET A 217 2.89 -17.96 -8.40
CA MET A 217 2.52 -18.37 -9.77
C MET A 217 1.78 -19.70 -9.82
N ASN A 218 2.02 -20.61 -8.87
CA ASN A 218 1.32 -21.89 -8.77
C ASN A 218 -0.13 -21.77 -8.22
N GLY A 219 -0.70 -20.56 -8.25
CA GLY A 219 -1.99 -20.21 -7.70
C GLY A 219 -1.87 -19.14 -6.61
N LEU A 220 -2.51 -17.98 -6.83
CA LEU A 220 -2.73 -16.97 -5.78
C LEU A 220 -3.55 -17.54 -4.63
N TYR A 221 -4.47 -18.40 -5.01
CA TYR A 221 -5.60 -18.88 -4.25
C TYR A 221 -5.70 -20.39 -4.47
N ASP A 222 -6.07 -21.11 -3.44
CA ASP A 222 -6.42 -22.51 -3.53
C ASP A 222 -7.93 -22.66 -3.63
N GLU A 223 -8.40 -23.08 -4.81
CA GLU A 223 -9.83 -23.25 -5.10
C GLU A 223 -10.47 -24.32 -4.22
N ASN A 224 -9.71 -25.33 -3.78
CA ASN A 224 -10.27 -26.40 -2.94
C ASN A 224 -10.52 -25.91 -1.51
N SER A 225 -9.55 -25.18 -0.93
CA SER A 225 -9.64 -24.66 0.44
C SER A 225 -10.26 -23.26 0.53
N GLN A 226 -10.62 -22.67 -0.61
CA GLN A 226 -11.09 -21.30 -0.75
C GLN A 226 -10.23 -20.29 0.03
N SER A 227 -8.90 -20.47 -0.01
CA SER A 227 -7.95 -19.73 0.83
C SER A 227 -6.83 -19.08 0.02
N LEU A 228 -6.45 -17.87 0.42
CA LEU A 228 -5.31 -17.14 -0.11
C LEU A 228 -4.01 -17.83 0.31
N ARG A 229 -3.06 -17.96 -0.63
CA ARG A 229 -1.74 -18.51 -0.31
C ARG A 229 -0.82 -17.39 0.20
N PRO A 230 -0.33 -17.46 1.46
CA PRO A 230 0.67 -16.54 1.97
C PRO A 230 2.03 -16.88 1.36
N VAL A 231 2.97 -15.94 1.43
CA VAL A 231 4.32 -16.11 0.88
C VAL A 231 5.32 -16.07 2.03
N THR A 232 6.36 -16.88 2.00
CA THR A 232 7.46 -16.72 2.97
C THR A 232 8.36 -15.56 2.56
N LEU A 233 8.94 -14.83 3.52
CA LEU A 233 9.89 -13.75 3.23
C LEU A 233 11.02 -14.24 2.31
N ARG A 234 11.49 -15.47 2.52
CA ARG A 234 12.47 -16.12 1.64
C ARG A 234 11.97 -16.21 0.19
N ALA A 235 10.79 -16.76 -0.03
CA ALA A 235 10.22 -16.92 -1.37
C ALA A 235 10.02 -15.55 -2.04
N LEU A 236 9.56 -14.54 -1.29
CA LEU A 236 9.43 -13.18 -1.78
C LEU A 236 10.80 -12.62 -2.25
N LEU A 237 11.82 -12.70 -1.41
CA LEU A 237 13.16 -12.18 -1.73
C LEU A 237 13.80 -12.90 -2.93
N GLN A 238 13.59 -14.21 -3.05
CA GLN A 238 14.04 -15.00 -4.20
C GLN A 238 13.36 -14.61 -5.51
N LYS A 239 12.13 -14.07 -5.45
CA LYS A 239 11.45 -13.53 -6.63
C LYS A 239 11.72 -12.05 -6.86
N LEU A 240 12.13 -11.33 -5.82
CA LEU A 240 12.52 -9.93 -5.91
C LEU A 240 13.85 -9.77 -6.65
N VAL A 241 14.86 -10.59 -6.32
CA VAL A 241 16.24 -10.47 -6.83
C VAL A 241 16.58 -11.63 -7.78
N ARG A 242 17.24 -11.33 -8.91
CA ARG A 242 17.56 -12.30 -9.97
C ARG A 242 18.52 -13.40 -9.48
N SER A 243 18.21 -14.65 -9.83
CA SER A 243 19.10 -15.80 -9.70
C SER A 243 20.33 -15.59 -10.61
N GLY A 244 21.47 -15.26 -10.02
CA GLY A 244 22.64 -14.76 -10.75
C GLY A 244 23.37 -13.63 -10.02
N TYR A 245 22.75 -13.07 -8.98
CA TYR A 245 23.43 -12.33 -7.93
C TYR A 245 23.62 -13.27 -6.72
N PRO A 246 24.61 -14.19 -6.76
CA PRO A 246 24.80 -15.23 -5.76
C PRO A 246 25.03 -14.68 -4.35
N GLN A 247 25.31 -13.38 -4.22
CA GLN A 247 25.45 -12.70 -2.95
C GLN A 247 24.18 -12.72 -2.09
N LEU A 248 22.97 -12.78 -2.66
CA LEU A 248 21.77 -12.89 -1.83
C LEU A 248 21.67 -14.31 -1.24
N ASP A 249 21.73 -15.37 -2.04
CA ASP A 249 21.64 -16.75 -1.54
C ASP A 249 22.86 -17.18 -0.70
N LEU A 250 24.08 -16.79 -1.08
CA LEU A 250 25.31 -17.07 -0.33
C LEU A 250 25.40 -16.22 0.94
N LYS A 251 25.20 -14.89 0.89
CA LYS A 251 25.27 -14.07 2.11
C LYS A 251 24.08 -14.30 3.02
N LEU A 252 22.90 -14.69 2.53
CA LEU A 252 21.84 -15.16 3.42
C LEU A 252 22.31 -16.40 4.18
N ARG A 253 22.92 -17.40 3.53
CA ARG A 253 23.48 -18.58 4.22
C ARG A 253 24.65 -18.22 5.17
N ASP A 254 25.58 -17.37 4.76
CA ASP A 254 26.79 -17.04 5.51
C ASP A 254 26.54 -16.06 6.67
N THR A 255 25.61 -15.12 6.50
CA THR A 255 25.25 -14.12 7.53
C THR A 255 24.44 -14.78 8.66
N ILE A 256 23.61 -15.79 8.35
CA ILE A 256 22.94 -16.63 9.36
C ILE A 256 23.96 -17.46 10.14
N SER A 257 25.02 -17.91 9.47
CA SER A 257 26.06 -18.78 10.06
C SER A 257 27.13 -18.00 10.83
N SER A 258 27.07 -16.67 10.88
CA SER A 258 28.09 -15.85 11.52
C SER A 258 27.94 -15.87 13.05
N PRO A 259 28.98 -16.27 13.82
CA PRO A 259 28.94 -16.36 15.30
C PRO A 259 28.85 -15.00 16.02
N ARG A 260 28.69 -13.88 15.28
CA ARG A 260 28.52 -12.53 15.82
C ARG A 260 27.07 -12.14 16.11
N LEU A 261 26.12 -13.04 15.89
CA LEU A 261 24.75 -12.90 16.40
C LEU A 261 24.78 -12.87 17.94
N PRO A 262 24.23 -11.84 18.61
CA PRO A 262 24.08 -11.84 20.06
C PRO A 262 23.10 -12.97 20.46
N LYS A 263 23.66 -14.13 20.82
CA LYS A 263 23.05 -15.26 21.56
C LYS A 263 21.62 -15.65 21.16
N LEU A 264 21.49 -16.38 20.06
CA LEU A 264 20.71 -17.62 20.08
C LEU A 264 21.75 -18.76 20.13
N ARG A 265 22.20 -19.13 21.33
CA ARG A 265 23.01 -20.35 21.49
C ARG A 265 22.08 -21.54 21.27
N PRO A 266 22.28 -22.40 20.26
CA PRO A 266 21.73 -23.73 20.30
C PRO A 266 22.56 -24.50 21.33
N THR A 267 21.91 -25.00 22.38
CA THR A 267 22.42 -26.18 23.08
C THR A 267 22.65 -27.29 22.05
N VAL A 268 23.72 -28.07 22.25
CA VAL A 268 24.42 -28.97 21.31
C VAL A 268 23.56 -30.12 20.72
N SER A 269 22.23 -30.05 20.83
CA SER A 269 21.25 -31.03 20.34
C SER A 269 20.12 -30.42 19.49
N SER A 270 20.23 -29.16 19.08
CA SER A 270 19.17 -28.48 18.32
C SER A 270 19.19 -28.87 16.84
N PRO A 271 18.04 -29.16 16.19
CA PRO A 271 17.98 -29.33 14.74
C PRO A 271 18.50 -28.08 14.02
N PRO A 272 18.97 -28.20 12.76
CA PRO A 272 19.49 -27.06 12.00
C PRO A 272 18.45 -25.95 11.94
N SER A 273 18.88 -24.72 12.25
CA SER A 273 18.02 -23.53 12.18
C SER A 273 17.42 -23.40 10.77
N PRO A 274 16.13 -23.09 10.63
CA PRO A 274 15.50 -22.94 9.33
C PRO A 274 16.22 -21.83 8.53
N PRO A 275 16.29 -21.94 7.20
CA PRO A 275 16.89 -20.90 6.38
C PRO A 275 16.21 -19.53 6.60
N PHE A 276 16.95 -18.43 6.54
CA PHE A 276 16.41 -17.08 6.81
C PHE A 276 15.11 -16.81 6.07
N GLY A 277 14.13 -16.29 6.80
CA GLY A 277 12.83 -15.87 6.27
C GLY A 277 11.96 -17.02 5.76
N SER A 278 12.34 -18.28 5.97
CA SER A 278 11.48 -19.43 5.64
C SER A 278 10.38 -19.66 6.67
N ASP A 279 10.57 -19.15 7.88
CA ASP A 279 9.64 -19.16 9.00
C ASP A 279 8.83 -17.86 9.13
N VAL A 280 9.12 -16.85 8.30
CA VAL A 280 8.40 -15.57 8.28
C VAL A 280 7.42 -15.54 7.12
N HIS A 281 6.14 -15.44 7.42
CA HIS A 281 5.05 -15.37 6.45
C HIS A 281 4.58 -13.93 6.24
N VAL A 282 4.47 -13.53 4.98
CA VAL A 282 3.88 -12.26 4.57
C VAL A 282 2.55 -12.51 3.86
N ASN A 283 1.57 -11.68 4.17
CA ASN A 283 0.29 -11.66 3.48
C ASN A 283 0.01 -10.22 3.03
N TYR A 284 0.28 -9.93 1.76
CA TYR A 284 -0.18 -8.69 1.14
C TYR A 284 -0.57 -8.93 -0.31
N THR A 285 -1.64 -8.30 -0.77
CA THR A 285 -2.13 -8.31 -2.16
C THR A 285 -2.19 -6.91 -2.72
N HIS A 286 -2.24 -5.89 -1.87
CA HIS A 286 -2.30 -4.49 -2.25
C HIS A 286 -1.57 -3.59 -1.25
N PHE A 287 -1.37 -2.35 -1.65
CA PHE A 287 -0.92 -1.27 -0.77
C PHE A 287 -2.12 -0.47 -0.24
N VAL A 288 -1.90 0.23 0.87
CA VAL A 288 -2.75 1.31 1.39
C VAL A 288 -1.86 2.49 1.72
N GLU A 289 -2.40 3.71 1.61
CA GLU A 289 -1.68 4.92 2.00
C GLU A 289 -2.07 5.33 3.42
N LEU A 290 -1.07 5.63 4.24
CA LEU A 290 -1.27 6.12 5.59
C LEU A 290 -1.55 7.62 5.56
N ALA A 291 -2.47 8.07 6.41
CA ALA A 291 -2.86 9.47 6.49
C ALA A 291 -1.93 10.32 7.37
N ALA A 292 -1.06 9.69 8.16
CA ALA A 292 -0.19 10.36 9.13
C ALA A 292 1.17 9.68 9.23
N GLU A 293 2.13 10.41 9.79
CA GLU A 293 3.44 9.86 10.14
C GLU A 293 3.27 8.74 11.18
N VAL A 294 3.99 7.65 10.96
CA VAL A 294 4.05 6.51 11.87
C VAL A 294 5.37 6.53 12.63
N THR A 295 5.27 6.30 13.94
CA THR A 295 6.40 6.09 14.85
C THR A 295 6.23 4.80 15.65
N VAL A 296 4.99 4.53 16.07
CA VAL A 296 4.57 3.35 16.81
C VAL A 296 3.34 2.76 16.11
N LEU A 297 3.33 1.44 15.95
CA LEU A 297 2.21 0.67 15.42
C LEU A 297 1.56 -0.14 16.55
N ASP A 298 0.24 -0.18 16.61
CA ASP A 298 -0.45 -1.08 17.54
C ASP A 298 -0.44 -2.51 16.99
N ALA A 299 -0.16 -3.51 17.85
CA ALA A 299 -0.07 -4.91 17.44
C ALA A 299 -1.39 -5.43 16.84
N GLN A 300 -2.52 -4.97 17.37
CA GLN A 300 -3.83 -5.28 16.81
C GLN A 300 -4.00 -4.70 15.39
N TRP A 301 -3.55 -3.46 15.16
CA TRP A 301 -3.58 -2.87 13.82
C TRP A 301 -2.68 -3.64 12.85
N CYS A 302 -1.49 -4.08 13.29
CA CYS A 302 -0.62 -4.95 12.49
C CYS A 302 -1.31 -6.27 12.12
N PHE A 303 -2.02 -6.89 13.08
CA PHE A 303 -2.78 -8.10 12.84
C PHE A 303 -3.90 -7.88 11.82
N GLU A 304 -4.68 -6.81 11.97
CA GLU A 304 -5.77 -6.45 11.05
C GLU A 304 -5.23 -6.19 9.64
N MET A 305 -4.11 -5.46 9.50
CA MET A 305 -3.44 -5.23 8.22
C MET A 305 -2.96 -6.52 7.57
N TRP A 306 -2.38 -7.44 8.35
CA TRP A 306 -1.98 -8.75 7.85
C TRP A 306 -3.19 -9.56 7.40
N CYS A 307 -4.27 -9.59 8.16
CA CYS A 307 -5.51 -10.28 7.80
C CYS A 307 -6.15 -9.69 6.55
N ARG A 308 -6.08 -8.36 6.40
CA ARG A 308 -6.57 -7.64 5.21
C ARG A 308 -5.72 -7.89 3.97
N GLY A 309 -4.51 -8.44 4.11
CA GLY A 309 -3.59 -8.57 3.00
C GLY A 309 -3.09 -7.20 2.52
N ALA A 310 -2.85 -6.26 3.42
CA ALA A 310 -2.46 -4.89 3.09
C ALA A 310 -1.00 -4.61 3.49
N ALA A 311 -0.23 -4.08 2.53
CA ALA A 311 1.03 -3.40 2.79
C ALA A 311 0.79 -1.89 2.94
N ALA A 312 1.67 -1.18 3.64
CA ALA A 312 1.51 0.24 3.90
C ALA A 312 2.53 1.09 3.12
N GLN A 313 2.03 2.17 2.54
CA GLN A 313 2.79 3.29 2.02
C GLN A 313 2.65 4.45 3.02
N CYS A 314 3.76 4.95 3.53
CA CYS A 314 3.77 6.05 4.48
C CYS A 314 3.46 7.39 3.78
N VAL A 315 3.13 8.40 4.59
CA VAL A 315 3.02 9.79 4.11
C VAL A 315 4.35 10.25 3.50
N PHE A 316 4.29 11.13 2.49
CA PHE A 316 5.48 11.66 1.81
C PHE A 316 6.50 12.33 2.76
N THR A 317 6.04 12.85 3.89
CA THR A 317 6.91 13.49 4.90
C THR A 317 7.51 12.50 5.90
N GLN A 318 7.19 11.21 5.80
CA GLN A 318 7.67 10.18 6.71
C GLN A 318 9.21 10.15 6.73
N PRO A 319 9.83 10.30 7.91
CA PRO A 319 11.25 10.12 8.02
C PRO A 319 11.64 8.64 7.88
N VAL A 320 12.85 8.40 7.37
CA VAL A 320 13.56 7.10 7.38
C VAL A 320 13.02 6.03 6.43
N ILE A 321 11.70 5.85 6.34
CA ILE A 321 11.05 4.81 5.54
C ILE A 321 9.96 5.39 4.65
N ASP A 322 9.73 4.75 3.51
CA ASP A 322 8.65 5.12 2.59
C ASP A 322 7.45 4.16 2.75
N GLY A 323 7.65 2.96 3.28
CA GLY A 323 6.55 2.06 3.61
C GLY A 323 7.01 0.78 4.30
N PHE A 324 6.08 -0.14 4.52
CA PHE A 324 6.36 -1.42 5.16
C PHE A 324 5.31 -2.51 4.88
N ILE A 325 5.70 -3.76 5.10
CA ILE A 325 4.86 -4.95 5.01
C ILE A 325 4.88 -5.65 6.37
N ILE A 326 3.71 -6.09 6.84
CA ILE A 326 3.61 -6.91 8.05
C ILE A 326 3.94 -8.36 7.71
N GLY A 327 4.87 -8.93 8.47
CA GLY A 327 5.17 -10.36 8.48
C GLY A 327 4.80 -10.98 9.83
N TYR A 328 4.73 -12.30 9.86
CA TYR A 328 4.51 -13.08 11.07
C TYR A 328 5.44 -14.29 11.08
N ARG A 329 6.16 -14.51 12.18
CA ARG A 329 7.07 -15.65 12.33
C ARG A 329 6.36 -16.85 12.95
N GLY A 330 6.48 -18.03 12.37
CA GLY A 330 5.97 -19.28 12.93
C GLY A 330 4.70 -19.78 12.24
N LYS A 331 4.03 -20.76 12.85
CA LYS A 331 2.90 -21.46 12.21
C LYS A 331 1.65 -20.60 12.18
N LEU A 332 0.95 -20.63 11.06
CA LEU A 332 -0.24 -19.80 10.82
C LEU A 332 -1.50 -20.35 11.50
N ASP A 333 -1.56 -21.65 11.77
CA ASP A 333 -2.71 -22.30 12.40
C ASP A 333 -2.72 -22.18 13.93
N GLU A 334 -1.62 -21.67 14.53
CA GLU A 334 -1.55 -21.38 15.96
C GLU A 334 -2.28 -20.07 16.29
N PRO A 335 -2.76 -19.89 17.55
CA PRO A 335 -3.29 -18.61 18.01
C PRO A 335 -2.31 -17.46 17.76
N PHE A 336 -2.85 -16.29 17.42
CA PHE A 336 -2.03 -15.11 17.16
C PHE A 336 -1.22 -14.70 18.40
N ASP A 337 0.08 -14.53 18.19
CA ASP A 337 1.04 -14.07 19.19
C ASP A 337 1.72 -12.79 18.70
N GLU A 338 1.44 -11.67 19.38
CA GLU A 338 1.98 -10.36 19.02
C GLU A 338 3.52 -10.31 19.10
N THR A 339 4.15 -11.21 19.86
CA THR A 339 5.61 -11.29 19.96
C THR A 339 6.28 -11.87 18.71
N LYS A 340 5.49 -12.51 17.85
CA LYS A 340 5.93 -13.09 16.57
C LYS A 340 5.75 -12.15 15.38
N LEU A 341 5.27 -10.92 15.61
CA LEU A 341 5.18 -9.90 14.58
C LEU A 341 6.56 -9.56 14.02
N TYR A 342 6.62 -9.41 12.70
CA TYR A 342 7.82 -9.10 11.94
C TYR A 342 7.56 -7.92 11.01
N LEU A 343 8.51 -7.01 10.82
CA LEU A 343 8.34 -5.88 9.89
C LEU A 343 9.32 -5.96 8.72
N ILE A 344 8.82 -5.74 7.51
CA ILE A 344 9.66 -5.54 6.33
C ILE A 344 9.45 -4.10 5.89
N ALA A 345 10.29 -3.20 6.37
CA ALA A 345 10.23 -1.79 5.99
C ALA A 345 11.05 -1.56 4.71
N TYR A 346 10.65 -0.58 3.91
CA TYR A 346 11.38 -0.21 2.72
C TYR A 346 11.59 1.29 2.60
N GLN A 347 12.65 1.64 1.89
CA GLN A 347 12.88 3.00 1.41
C GLN A 347 13.34 2.96 -0.04
N THR A 348 12.93 3.96 -0.79
CA THR A 348 13.25 4.17 -2.18
C THR A 348 14.12 5.40 -2.39
N LYS A 349 15.10 5.26 -3.27
CA LYS A 349 15.96 6.32 -3.78
C LYS A 349 15.98 6.23 -5.29
N ALA A 350 15.35 7.20 -5.94
CA ALA A 350 15.22 7.25 -7.40
C ALA A 350 16.05 8.39 -8.05
N GLN A 351 16.84 9.13 -7.27
CA GLN A 351 17.66 10.25 -7.78
C GLN A 351 19.02 9.77 -8.28
N GLN A 352 19.55 10.39 -9.35
CA GLN A 352 20.83 10.06 -9.99
C GLN A 352 22.06 10.28 -9.09
N GLN A 353 21.94 11.05 -7.99
CA GLN A 353 22.97 11.09 -6.96
C GLN A 353 22.88 9.83 -6.10
N SER A 354 23.77 8.89 -6.41
CA SER A 354 23.91 7.67 -5.65
C SER A 354 24.06 7.96 -4.15
N VAL A 355 23.37 7.15 -3.35
CA VAL A 355 23.42 7.22 -1.90
C VAL A 355 24.86 7.01 -1.42
N LEU A 356 25.42 8.04 -0.78
CA LEU A 356 26.69 7.96 -0.08
C LEU A 356 26.71 6.71 0.84
N PRO A 357 27.85 6.01 0.97
CA PRO A 357 27.99 4.83 1.83
C PRO A 357 27.53 5.03 3.29
N SER A 358 27.38 6.28 3.75
CA SER A 358 26.99 6.68 5.11
C SER A 358 25.48 6.76 5.37
N LEU A 359 24.62 6.67 4.35
CA LEU A 359 23.16 6.80 4.56
C LEU A 359 22.51 5.51 5.07
N ASP A 360 23.23 4.40 5.00
CA ASP A 360 22.67 3.09 5.20
C ASP A 360 22.45 2.78 6.71
N VAL A 361 23.26 3.36 7.61
CA VAL A 361 23.15 3.14 9.06
C VAL A 361 21.88 3.68 9.69
N GLY A 362 21.17 4.61 9.04
CA GLY A 362 20.00 5.28 9.60
C GLY A 362 18.69 4.50 9.52
N PHE A 363 18.61 3.47 8.68
CA PHE A 363 17.32 2.83 8.37
C PHE A 363 16.88 1.83 9.42
N THR A 364 15.63 1.95 9.82
CA THR A 364 14.95 1.04 10.75
C THR A 364 13.45 1.01 10.47
N CYS A 365 12.68 0.28 11.29
CA CYS A 365 11.22 0.21 11.22
C CYS A 365 10.55 0.91 12.44
N PRO A 366 9.23 1.15 12.41
CA PRO A 366 8.49 1.63 13.57
C PRO A 366 8.56 0.66 14.76
N LEU A 367 8.28 1.18 15.96
CA LEU A 367 8.06 0.35 17.14
C LEU A 367 6.69 -0.34 17.07
N ILE A 368 6.51 -1.44 17.80
CA ILE A 368 5.20 -2.07 18.00
C ILE A 368 4.78 -1.93 19.46
N ARG A 369 3.54 -1.53 19.68
CA ARG A 369 2.86 -1.50 20.97
C ARG A 369 2.00 -2.76 21.12
N TYR A 370 2.34 -3.58 22.09
CA TYR A 370 1.58 -4.75 22.48
C TYR A 370 0.31 -4.38 23.23
N LYS A 371 -0.63 -5.32 23.34
CA LYS A 371 -1.91 -5.12 24.04
C LYS A 371 -1.72 -4.72 25.50
N ASN A 372 -0.66 -5.22 26.14
CA ASN A 372 -0.30 -4.86 27.52
C ASN A 372 0.37 -3.47 27.65
N GLY A 373 0.51 -2.71 26.55
CA GLY A 373 1.14 -1.41 26.50
C GLY A 373 2.67 -1.43 26.30
N THR A 374 3.29 -2.61 26.28
CA THR A 374 4.74 -2.75 26.08
C THR A 374 5.14 -2.26 24.70
N LEU A 375 6.14 -1.39 24.65
CA LEU A 375 6.76 -0.95 23.39
C LEU A 375 7.98 -1.81 23.09
N VAL A 376 8.03 -2.39 21.90
CA VAL A 376 9.14 -3.21 21.44
C VAL A 376 9.65 -2.76 20.09
N LYS A 377 10.93 -3.05 19.83
CA LYS A 377 11.45 -3.08 18.48
C LYS A 377 11.25 -4.47 17.90
N PRO A 378 10.39 -4.67 16.89
CA PRO A 378 10.16 -5.99 16.34
C PRO A 378 11.38 -6.49 15.58
N ASP A 379 11.44 -7.80 15.39
CA ASP A 379 12.34 -8.36 14.38
C ASP A 379 11.97 -7.82 13.00
N HIS A 380 12.97 -7.44 12.21
CA HIS A 380 12.70 -6.73 10.97
C HIS A 380 13.76 -6.93 9.88
N THR A 381 13.30 -6.68 8.64
CA THR A 381 14.12 -6.52 7.44
C THR A 381 13.91 -5.13 6.86
N ILE A 382 14.98 -4.49 6.46
CA ILE A 382 14.98 -3.22 5.73
C ILE A 382 15.36 -3.48 4.29
N LEU A 383 14.51 -3.05 3.36
CA LEU A 383 14.77 -3.05 1.92
C LEU A 383 15.10 -1.63 1.45
N LEU A 384 16.28 -1.43 0.86
CA LEU A 384 16.63 -0.17 0.20
C LEU A 384 16.60 -0.38 -1.32
N PHE A 385 15.65 0.29 -1.97
CA PHE A 385 15.51 0.36 -3.43
C PHE A 385 16.28 1.57 -3.97
N ASP A 386 17.56 1.40 -4.31
CA ASP A 386 18.38 2.45 -4.94
C ASP A 386 18.26 2.37 -6.47
N LEU A 387 17.10 2.79 -6.97
CA LEU A 387 16.69 2.66 -8.38
C LEU A 387 17.46 3.61 -9.31
N GLY A 388 17.98 4.72 -8.79
CA GLY A 388 18.68 5.75 -9.57
C GLY A 388 20.18 5.52 -9.76
N ALA A 389 20.76 4.49 -9.14
CA ALA A 389 22.19 4.21 -9.23
C ALA A 389 22.59 3.69 -10.63
N GLU A 390 23.44 4.43 -11.35
CA GLU A 390 24.02 3.99 -12.61
C GLU A 390 25.16 2.98 -12.43
N ASP A 391 25.16 1.94 -13.28
CA ASP A 391 26.12 0.81 -13.25
C ASP A 391 27.60 1.23 -13.36
N MET A 392 27.92 2.37 -14.00
CA MET A 392 29.29 2.70 -14.38
C MET A 392 30.18 3.19 -13.24
N LYS A 393 29.62 3.83 -12.21
CA LYS A 393 30.41 4.41 -11.09
C LYS A 393 30.83 3.40 -10.02
N TYR A 394 30.33 2.16 -10.08
CA TYR A 394 30.47 1.17 -9.00
C TYR A 394 31.32 -0.06 -9.33
N ARG A 395 31.96 -0.08 -10.51
CA ARG A 395 32.90 -1.15 -10.90
C ARG A 395 34.10 -1.30 -9.94
N SER A 396 34.38 -0.31 -9.09
CA SER A 396 35.49 -0.36 -8.14
C SER A 396 35.16 -0.95 -6.75
N SER A 397 33.88 -1.13 -6.36
CA SER A 397 33.51 -1.72 -5.04
C SER A 397 32.59 -2.96 -5.10
N GLY A 398 32.15 -3.38 -6.28
CA GLY A 398 31.84 -4.78 -6.59
C GLY A 398 30.54 -5.40 -6.06
N THR A 399 29.65 -4.67 -5.38
CA THR A 399 28.42 -5.28 -4.83
C THR A 399 27.15 -4.50 -5.16
N VAL A 400 26.35 -5.04 -6.08
CA VAL A 400 25.04 -4.48 -6.52
C VAL A 400 23.92 -4.80 -5.52
N VAL A 401 24.07 -5.87 -4.74
CA VAL A 401 23.15 -6.28 -3.66
C VAL A 401 23.92 -6.40 -2.35
N LYS A 402 23.71 -5.47 -1.42
CA LYS A 402 24.35 -5.46 -0.10
C LYS A 402 23.41 -6.12 0.91
N VAL A 403 23.91 -7.12 1.63
CA VAL A 403 23.22 -7.77 2.75
C VAL A 403 24.08 -7.64 3.99
N CYS A 404 23.51 -7.18 5.11
CA CYS A 404 24.16 -7.20 6.41
C CYS A 404 23.14 -7.24 7.55
N ILE A 405 23.59 -7.58 8.75
CA ILE A 405 22.83 -7.41 10.00
C ILE A 405 23.40 -6.20 10.72
N ARG A 406 22.53 -5.29 11.17
CA ARG A 406 22.95 -4.13 11.97
C ARG A 406 21.79 -3.55 12.78
N ALA A 407 22.14 -2.89 13.89
CA ALA A 407 21.25 -1.94 14.53
C ALA A 407 21.33 -0.59 13.81
N ALA A 408 20.23 0.14 13.80
CA ALA A 408 20.20 1.48 13.25
C ALA A 408 20.87 2.50 14.17
N VAL A 409 21.51 3.49 13.58
CA VAL A 409 22.04 4.67 14.27
C VAL A 409 21.16 5.86 13.88
N PRO A 410 20.53 6.57 14.83
CA PRO A 410 19.69 7.71 14.51
C PRO A 410 20.43 8.76 13.64
N THR A 411 19.92 9.01 12.44
CA THR A 411 20.45 10.03 11.51
C THR A 411 19.52 11.23 11.37
N THR A 412 18.33 11.15 11.93
CA THR A 412 17.31 12.20 11.93
C THR A 412 16.49 12.14 13.22
N HIS A 413 15.74 13.20 13.51
CA HIS A 413 14.75 13.20 14.58
C HIS A 413 13.50 12.45 14.10
N TRP A 414 13.36 11.20 14.51
CA TRP A 414 12.18 10.39 14.26
C TRP A 414 11.85 9.53 15.48
N GLY A 415 10.57 9.50 15.88
CA GLY A 415 10.12 8.76 17.06
C GLY A 415 10.14 7.23 16.91
N GLY A 416 10.37 6.71 15.69
CA GLY A 416 10.47 5.27 15.42
C GLY A 416 11.82 4.64 15.78
N TYR A 417 12.85 5.45 16.08
CA TYR A 417 14.09 4.93 16.66
C TYR A 417 13.83 4.49 18.10
N ALA A 418 14.33 3.30 18.46
CA ALA A 418 14.06 2.70 19.77
C ALA A 418 14.57 3.59 20.92
N GLY A 419 15.77 4.17 20.75
CA GLY A 419 16.37 5.06 21.75
C GLY A 419 15.55 6.33 22.05
N ALA A 420 14.72 6.79 21.10
CA ALA A 420 13.85 7.95 21.32
C ALA A 420 12.71 7.66 22.33
N GLN A 421 12.42 6.38 22.59
CA GLN A 421 11.33 5.92 23.47
C GLN A 421 11.86 5.07 24.64
N GLY A 422 13.18 5.07 24.90
CA GLY A 422 13.78 4.25 25.96
C GLY A 422 13.79 2.74 25.66
N VAL A 423 13.61 2.34 24.40
CA VAL A 423 13.66 0.95 23.94
C VAL A 423 15.04 0.66 23.32
N THR A 424 15.53 -0.56 23.44
CA THR A 424 16.79 -0.98 22.80
C THR A 424 16.60 -1.17 21.30
N GLU A 425 17.45 -0.55 20.48
CA GLU A 425 17.44 -0.75 19.03
C GLU A 425 18.03 -2.13 18.72
N THR A 426 17.20 -3.04 18.21
CA THR A 426 17.59 -4.41 17.88
C THR A 426 18.22 -4.47 16.49
N PRO A 427 19.26 -5.31 16.27
CA PRO A 427 19.79 -5.52 14.93
C PRO A 427 18.76 -6.16 14.01
N GLY A 428 18.54 -5.56 12.83
CA GLY A 428 17.71 -6.10 11.76
C GLY A 428 18.54 -6.51 10.54
N PHE A 429 17.90 -7.24 9.62
CA PHE A 429 18.49 -7.50 8.32
C PHE A 429 18.36 -6.27 7.44
N PHE A 430 19.44 -5.90 6.76
CA PHE A 430 19.44 -4.85 5.75
C PHE A 430 19.78 -5.44 4.40
N ILE A 431 18.93 -5.16 3.41
CA ILE A 431 19.09 -5.57 2.01
C ILE A 431 19.02 -4.32 1.14
N GLY A 432 20.18 -3.85 0.66
CA GLY A 432 20.26 -2.75 -0.29
C GLY A 432 20.44 -3.26 -1.71
N ILE A 433 19.55 -2.87 -2.60
CA ILE A 433 19.54 -3.28 -4.01
C ILE A 433 19.78 -2.03 -4.87
N ARG A 434 20.85 -2.03 -5.65
CA ARG A 434 21.30 -0.87 -6.44
C ARG A 434 21.06 -1.07 -7.92
N GLY A 435 20.56 -0.03 -8.58
CA GLY A 435 20.22 -0.06 -10.00
C GLY A 435 19.04 -0.98 -10.29
N LEU A 436 18.71 -1.11 -11.58
CA LEU A 436 17.50 -1.82 -12.02
C LEU A 436 17.75 -3.28 -12.37
N LYS A 437 18.96 -3.62 -12.80
CA LYS A 437 19.34 -4.97 -13.25
C LYS A 437 19.12 -6.07 -12.20
N PRO A 438 19.29 -5.85 -10.89
CA PRO A 438 19.10 -6.92 -9.92
C PRO A 438 17.67 -7.44 -9.78
N TYR A 439 16.65 -6.66 -10.17
CA TYR A 439 15.26 -7.04 -9.92
C TYR A 439 14.77 -8.07 -10.95
N ALA A 440 14.46 -9.27 -10.50
CA ALA A 440 14.04 -10.38 -11.37
C ALA A 440 12.68 -10.15 -12.04
N VAL A 441 11.89 -9.20 -11.54
CA VAL A 441 10.55 -8.87 -12.04
C VAL A 441 10.58 -7.84 -13.16
N LEU A 442 11.70 -7.15 -13.37
CA LEU A 442 11.81 -6.09 -14.38
C LEU A 442 12.20 -6.61 -15.77
N ASP A 443 12.87 -7.77 -15.83
CA ASP A 443 13.33 -8.38 -17.09
C ASP A 443 12.18 -8.87 -17.96
N ASP A 444 11.16 -9.42 -17.32
CA ASP A 444 10.03 -10.03 -18.00
C ASP A 444 9.11 -8.96 -18.65
N LEU A 445 9.24 -7.69 -18.26
CA LEU A 445 8.21 -6.67 -18.49
C LEU A 445 8.68 -5.41 -19.23
N ASN A 446 9.92 -5.35 -19.73
CA ASN A 446 10.50 -4.14 -20.35
C ASN A 446 10.39 -2.86 -19.47
N LEU A 447 10.12 -3.01 -18.18
CA LEU A 447 9.88 -1.93 -17.22
C LEU A 447 11.08 -1.00 -17.04
N GLN A 448 12.27 -1.44 -17.47
CA GLN A 448 13.44 -0.58 -17.54
C GLN A 448 13.14 0.70 -18.31
N LYS A 449 12.39 0.67 -19.42
CA LYS A 449 12.05 1.88 -20.19
C LYS A 449 11.27 2.92 -19.37
N LEU A 450 10.34 2.47 -18.54
CA LEU A 450 9.56 3.34 -17.65
C LEU A 450 10.46 4.00 -16.60
N LEU A 451 11.40 3.24 -16.03
CA LEU A 451 12.35 3.76 -15.05
C LEU A 451 13.41 4.68 -15.68
N HIS A 452 13.74 4.52 -16.97
CA HIS A 452 14.59 5.47 -17.71
C HIS A 452 13.83 6.75 -18.13
N SER A 453 12.49 6.72 -18.14
CA SER A 453 11.65 7.89 -18.44
C SER A 453 11.54 8.87 -17.26
N ILE A 454 12.16 8.55 -16.11
CA ILE A 454 12.40 9.47 -15.01
C ILE A 454 13.32 10.58 -15.53
N ASN A 455 12.72 11.61 -16.12
CA ASN A 455 13.43 12.81 -16.57
C ASN A 455 13.48 13.80 -15.40
N PRO A 456 14.65 14.03 -14.77
CA PRO A 456 14.76 14.87 -13.58
C PRO A 456 14.52 16.37 -13.82
N GLU A 457 14.37 16.84 -15.07
CA GLU A 457 14.48 18.27 -15.41
C GLU A 457 13.18 19.08 -15.61
N GLY A 458 11.98 18.53 -15.42
CA GLY A 458 10.77 19.35 -15.54
C GLY A 458 10.53 20.29 -14.32
N PRO A 459 9.56 21.21 -14.35
CA PRO A 459 9.22 22.05 -13.19
C PRO A 459 8.57 21.23 -12.06
N LEU A 460 8.95 21.48 -10.79
CA LEU A 460 8.26 20.96 -9.60
C LEU A 460 6.89 21.63 -9.49
N ASP A 461 5.83 20.84 -9.37
CA ASP A 461 4.50 21.40 -9.13
C ASP A 461 4.39 21.87 -7.66
N SER A 462 3.92 23.09 -7.47
CA SER A 462 4.00 23.90 -6.23
C SER A 462 3.25 23.35 -5.00
N LYS A 463 2.66 22.15 -5.09
CA LYS A 463 1.81 21.57 -4.04
C LYS A 463 2.60 21.02 -2.84
N TYR A 464 3.88 20.71 -3.03
CA TYR A 464 4.76 20.25 -1.96
C TYR A 464 6.03 21.09 -1.98
N GLY A 465 6.19 21.95 -0.97
CA GLY A 465 7.37 22.79 -0.81
C GLY A 465 8.65 21.98 -0.98
N SER A 466 9.58 22.52 -1.75
CA SER A 466 10.95 21.99 -1.89
C SER A 466 11.50 21.57 -0.53
N ARG A 467 12.06 20.34 -0.44
CA ARG A 467 12.82 19.89 0.74
C ARG A 467 13.74 21.02 1.20
N PRO A 468 13.60 21.55 2.43
CA PRO A 468 14.57 22.49 2.95
C PRO A 468 15.91 21.74 3.03
N ARG A 469 16.93 22.24 2.31
CA ARG A 469 18.31 21.90 2.65
C ARG A 469 18.53 22.40 4.07
N ALA A 470 18.70 21.47 5.00
CA ALA A 470 18.96 21.77 6.39
C ALA A 470 20.19 22.69 6.53
N LYS A 471 19.95 23.98 6.81
CA LYS A 471 20.81 24.80 7.65
C LYS A 471 20.03 25.05 8.92
N TYR A 472 20.27 24.21 9.93
CA TYR A 472 19.73 24.39 11.26
C TYR A 472 20.57 25.41 12.01
N SER A 473 20.08 26.63 12.11
CA SER A 473 20.38 27.54 13.22
C SER A 473 19.17 28.42 13.45
N GLU A 474 18.65 28.33 14.68
CA GLU A 474 17.69 29.26 15.30
C GLU A 474 16.26 29.24 14.72
N PHE A 475 15.35 28.58 15.46
CA PHE A 475 14.15 29.22 16.01
C PHE A 475 13.46 28.22 16.93
N THR A 476 13.62 28.43 18.24
CA THR A 476 12.75 27.84 19.26
C THR A 476 11.58 28.78 19.52
N ARG A 477 10.45 28.20 19.98
CA ARG A 477 9.24 28.80 20.55
C ARG A 477 8.04 28.97 19.62
N GLY A 478 7.30 27.88 19.52
CA GLY A 478 5.86 27.87 19.26
C GLY A 478 5.33 26.47 19.57
N LYS A 479 4.51 26.30 20.61
CA LYS A 479 3.85 25.01 20.90
C LYS A 479 2.89 24.68 19.75
N PRO A 480 2.95 23.50 19.11
CA PRO A 480 1.94 23.11 18.14
C PRO A 480 0.67 22.67 18.87
N GLN A 481 -0.43 23.40 18.62
CA GLN A 481 -1.77 22.93 18.95
C GLN A 481 -2.11 21.72 18.07
N ARG A 482 -2.56 20.64 18.70
CA ARG A 482 -3.07 19.43 18.03
C ARG A 482 -4.32 19.79 17.22
N PRO A 483 -4.46 19.36 15.96
CA PRO A 483 -5.79 19.27 15.36
C PRO A 483 -6.52 18.11 16.05
N ARG A 484 -7.46 18.45 16.93
CA ARG A 484 -8.47 17.50 17.38
C ARG A 484 -9.43 17.31 16.22
N TYR A 485 -9.43 16.14 15.58
CA TYR A 485 -10.63 15.64 14.93
C TYR A 485 -11.55 15.17 16.06
N GLU A 486 -12.20 16.12 16.73
CA GLU A 486 -13.39 15.81 17.51
C GLU A 486 -14.46 15.41 16.49
N ASN A 487 -14.74 14.10 16.46
CA ASN A 487 -15.99 13.60 15.90
C ASN A 487 -17.11 14.37 16.61
N LEU A 488 -17.73 15.31 15.91
CA LEU A 488 -18.98 15.89 16.35
C LEU A 488 -20.05 14.81 16.15
N ILE A 489 -20.13 13.89 17.11
CA ILE A 489 -21.27 12.98 17.28
C ILE A 489 -22.40 13.86 17.79
N ILE A 490 -23.25 14.33 16.89
CA ILE A 490 -24.55 14.85 17.27
C ILE A 490 -25.43 13.64 17.49
N PHE A 491 -25.65 13.28 18.76
CA PHE A 491 -26.71 12.37 19.14
C PHE A 491 -28.06 13.04 18.83
N PHE A 492 -28.88 12.41 18.00
CA PHE A 492 -30.32 12.62 18.08
C PHE A 492 -30.88 11.40 18.82
N GLU A 493 -31.28 11.61 20.07
CA GLU A 493 -32.24 10.72 20.75
C GLU A 493 -33.54 10.76 19.94
N TRP A 494 -33.95 9.61 19.45
CA TRP A 494 -35.30 9.41 18.92
C TRP A 494 -36.08 8.64 19.98
N ASP A 495 -36.85 9.37 20.78
CA ASP A 495 -37.93 8.78 21.58
C ASP A 495 -39.00 8.27 20.61
N PHE A 496 -39.23 6.96 20.63
CA PHE A 496 -40.35 6.32 19.94
C PHE A 496 -41.65 6.60 20.69
N LEU A 497 -42.66 7.10 19.97
CA LEU A 497 -44.08 6.86 20.25
C LEU A 497 -44.59 5.81 19.26
#